data_AF-A0A2X2IEJ2-F1
#
_entry.id   AF-A0A2X2IEJ2-F1
#
_cell.length_a   1.000
_cell.length_b   1.000
_cell.length_c   1.000
_cell.angle_alpha   90.00
_cell.angle_beta   90.00
_cell.angle_gamma   90.00
#
_symmetry.space_group_name_H-M   'P 1'
#
loop_
_entity.id
_entity.type
_entity.pdbx_description
1 polymer ?
#
loop_
_entity_poly.entity_id
_entity_poly.type
_entity_poly.pdbx_seq_one_letter_code
_entity_poly.pdbx_strand_id
1 'polypeptide(L)'
;MKTLSQNTTSSACAPETGLQQLVATIVPDEQRISFWPQHFGLIPQWVTLEPRVFGWMDRLCENYCGGIWNLYTLNNGGAFMAPEPDDDDDETWVLFNAMNGNRAEMSPEAAGIAACLMTYSHHACRTECYAMTVHYYRLRDYALQHPECSAIMRIID
;
A
#
# COMPACT_ATOMS: atom_id res chain seq x y z
N MET A 1 -4.77 -37.36 54.73
CA MET A 1 -4.66 -37.94 53.37
C MET A 1 -5.77 -37.33 52.53
N LYS A 2 -5.62 -36.76 51.34
CA LYS A 2 -4.52 -36.20 50.54
C LYS A 2 -5.20 -35.13 49.68
N THR A 3 -4.54 -34.01 49.46
CA THR A 3 -4.83 -33.02 48.40
C THR A 3 -4.72 -33.66 47.02
N LEU A 4 -5.47 -33.15 46.03
CA LEU A 4 -5.07 -33.17 44.62
C LEU A 4 -5.89 -32.15 43.80
N SER A 5 -5.20 -31.08 43.41
CA SER A 5 -5.54 -30.21 42.28
C SER A 5 -5.55 -31.01 40.99
N GLN A 6 -6.46 -30.66 40.07
CA GLN A 6 -6.24 -30.87 38.64
C GLN A 6 -6.60 -29.60 37.88
N ASN A 7 -5.55 -28.81 37.62
CA ASN A 7 -5.50 -27.91 36.49
C ASN A 7 -5.43 -28.78 35.23
N THR A 8 -6.31 -28.57 34.26
CA THR A 8 -6.09 -29.05 32.90
C THR A 8 -6.20 -27.86 31.96
N THR A 9 -5.04 -27.49 31.46
CA THR A 9 -4.73 -26.60 30.35
C THR A 9 -5.69 -26.77 29.18
N SER A 10 -6.60 -25.80 28.96
CA SER A 10 -7.14 -25.58 27.62
C SER A 10 -6.04 -25.00 26.76
N SER A 11 -5.67 -25.78 25.76
CA SER A 11 -4.80 -25.40 24.65
C SER A 11 -5.17 -24.02 24.12
N ALA A 12 -4.25 -23.07 24.21
CA ALA A 12 -4.34 -21.83 23.47
C ALA A 12 -4.26 -22.19 21.98
N CYS A 13 -5.42 -22.38 21.35
CA CYS A 13 -5.53 -22.32 19.91
C CYS A 13 -5.08 -20.90 19.53
N ALA A 14 -3.96 -20.80 18.81
CA ALA A 14 -3.56 -19.54 18.20
C ALA A 14 -4.77 -19.02 17.43
N PRO A 15 -5.11 -17.72 17.50
CA PRO A 15 -6.13 -17.19 16.61
C PRO A 15 -5.62 -17.46 15.20
N GLU A 16 -6.33 -18.34 14.52
CA GLU A 16 -6.26 -18.54 13.09
C GLU A 16 -6.48 -17.12 12.54
N THR A 17 -5.41 -16.48 12.08
CA THR A 17 -5.50 -15.17 11.44
C THR A 17 -6.24 -15.40 10.13
N GLY A 18 -7.56 -15.55 10.19
CA GLY A 18 -8.42 -15.37 9.05
C GLY A 18 -8.04 -14.02 8.48
N LEU A 19 -7.44 -14.02 7.30
CA LEU A 19 -7.01 -12.80 6.62
C LEU A 19 -8.23 -11.90 6.58
N GLN A 20 -8.23 -10.86 7.43
CA GLN A 20 -9.33 -9.90 7.43
C GLN A 20 -9.35 -9.29 6.04
N GLN A 21 -10.53 -9.26 5.42
CA GLN A 21 -10.71 -8.58 4.14
C GLN A 21 -10.30 -7.13 4.33
N LEU A 22 -9.28 -6.71 3.57
CA LEU A 22 -8.83 -5.34 3.55
C LEU A 22 -9.69 -4.56 2.57
N VAL A 23 -10.14 -3.39 3.01
CA VAL A 23 -11.05 -2.54 2.25
C VAL A 23 -10.42 -1.16 2.13
N ALA A 24 -10.33 -0.67 0.91
CA ALA A 24 -9.97 0.71 0.62
C ALA A 24 -11.21 1.60 0.61
N THR A 25 -11.15 2.72 1.34
CA THR A 25 -12.17 3.76 1.37
C THR A 25 -11.58 5.04 0.79
N ILE A 26 -12.25 5.59 -0.22
CA ILE A 26 -11.87 6.88 -0.80
C ILE A 26 -12.01 8.00 0.24
N VAL A 27 -11.04 8.91 0.29
CA VAL A 27 -11.03 10.06 1.18
C VAL A 27 -11.82 11.20 0.54
N PRO A 28 -12.89 11.71 1.17
CA PRO A 28 -13.65 12.84 0.65
C PRO A 28 -12.81 14.10 0.52
N ASP A 29 -13.15 14.96 -0.45
CA ASP A 29 -12.41 16.19 -0.77
C ASP A 29 -12.11 17.08 0.43
N GLU A 30 -13.09 17.24 1.33
CA GLU A 30 -12.98 18.04 2.55
C GLU A 30 -11.86 17.56 3.49
N GLN A 31 -11.52 16.27 3.44
CA GLN A 31 -10.52 15.64 4.31
C GLN A 31 -9.15 15.51 3.64
N ARG A 32 -9.05 15.74 2.32
CA ARG A 32 -7.81 15.57 1.56
C ARG A 32 -6.66 16.44 2.09
N ILE A 33 -6.96 17.66 2.55
CA ILE A 33 -5.93 18.57 3.11
C ILE A 33 -5.28 18.02 4.39
N SER A 34 -6.00 17.18 5.13
CA SER A 34 -5.53 16.60 6.40
C SER A 34 -4.97 15.19 6.24
N PHE A 35 -5.14 14.55 5.08
CA PHE A 35 -4.74 13.17 4.83
C PHE A 35 -3.27 12.90 5.17
N TRP A 36 -2.34 13.57 4.50
CA TRP A 36 -0.91 13.37 4.71
C TRP A 36 -0.45 13.63 6.15
N PRO A 37 -0.77 14.77 6.80
CA PRO A 37 -0.36 15.00 8.18
C PRO A 37 -1.03 14.02 9.16
N GLN A 38 -2.28 13.60 8.92
CA GLN A 38 -2.97 12.65 9.80
C GLN A 38 -2.39 11.24 9.73
N HIS A 39 -2.05 10.76 8.53
CA HIS A 39 -1.54 9.39 8.34
C HIS A 39 -0.03 9.27 8.46
N PHE A 40 0.72 10.27 8.00
CA PHE A 40 2.18 10.22 7.89
C PHE A 40 2.90 11.34 8.66
N GLY A 41 2.20 12.17 9.44
CA GLY A 41 2.78 13.36 10.09
C GLY A 41 3.94 13.07 11.06
N LEU A 42 4.05 11.84 11.56
CA LEU A 42 5.15 11.38 12.42
C LEU A 42 6.35 10.84 11.63
N ILE A 43 6.21 10.67 10.31
CA ILE A 43 7.28 10.17 9.44
C ILE A 43 8.21 11.33 9.05
N PRO A 44 9.54 11.19 9.24
CA PRO A 44 10.49 12.20 8.78
C PRO A 44 10.31 12.50 7.29
N GLN A 45 10.28 13.78 6.91
CA GLN A 45 10.16 14.22 5.51
C GLN A 45 8.87 13.72 4.81
N TRP A 46 7.78 13.50 5.55
CA TRP A 46 6.50 13.02 4.99
C TRP A 46 5.94 13.92 3.88
N VAL A 47 6.23 15.22 3.90
CA VAL A 47 5.82 16.18 2.85
C VAL A 47 6.38 15.83 1.46
N THR A 48 7.41 14.98 1.40
CA THR A 48 8.01 14.53 0.14
C THR A 48 7.41 13.24 -0.41
N LEU A 49 6.44 12.63 0.28
CA LEU A 49 5.88 11.34 -0.13
C LEU A 49 5.08 11.45 -1.43
N GLU A 50 4.11 12.36 -1.46
CA GLU A 50 3.29 12.62 -2.66
C GLU A 50 4.14 12.91 -3.91
N PRO A 51 5.06 13.89 -3.92
CA PRO A 51 5.88 14.15 -5.12
C PRO A 51 6.80 12.97 -5.47
N ARG A 52 7.15 12.10 -4.52
CA ARG A 52 7.91 10.88 -4.81
C ARG A 52 7.04 9.80 -5.43
N VAL A 53 5.77 9.68 -5.04
CA VAL A 53 4.82 8.76 -5.70
C VAL A 53 4.69 9.14 -7.18
N PHE A 54 4.47 10.42 -7.47
CA PHE A 54 4.45 10.91 -8.85
C PHE A 54 5.76 10.63 -9.58
N GLY A 55 6.91 10.93 -8.95
CA GLY A 55 8.21 10.65 -9.54
C GLY A 55 8.52 9.16 -9.77
N TRP A 56 7.90 8.26 -9.00
CA TRP A 56 7.95 6.83 -9.29
C TRP A 56 7.05 6.45 -10.46
N MET A 57 5.84 7.01 -10.53
CA MET A 57 4.94 6.77 -11.65
C MET A 57 5.57 7.23 -12.98
N ASP A 58 6.17 8.43 -13.02
CA ASP A 58 6.90 8.97 -14.19
C ASP A 58 8.03 8.05 -14.67
N ARG A 59 8.63 7.28 -13.75
CA ARG A 59 9.73 6.35 -14.07
C ARG A 59 9.25 4.98 -14.50
N LEU A 60 8.13 4.53 -13.95
CA LEU A 60 7.61 3.18 -14.17
C LEU A 60 6.73 3.13 -15.42
N CYS A 61 5.98 4.18 -15.71
CA CYS A 61 5.01 4.21 -16.81
C CYS A 61 5.43 5.25 -17.86
N GLU A 62 5.85 4.78 -19.04
CA GLU A 62 6.33 5.65 -20.12
C GLU A 62 5.25 6.59 -20.67
N ASN A 63 3.99 6.14 -20.66
CA ASN A 63 2.86 6.89 -21.20
C ASN A 63 2.11 7.69 -20.13
N TYR A 64 2.61 7.73 -18.90
CA TYR A 64 1.96 8.47 -17.82
C TYR A 64 2.02 9.98 -18.09
N CYS A 65 0.86 10.61 -18.16
CA CYS A 65 0.70 12.02 -18.50
C CYS A 65 0.23 12.88 -17.30
N GLY A 66 0.33 12.35 -16.08
CA GLY A 66 -0.32 12.95 -14.91
C GLY A 66 -1.78 12.52 -14.79
N GLY A 67 -2.54 13.26 -13.97
CA GLY A 67 -3.97 13.01 -13.75
C GLY A 67 -4.42 13.45 -12.37
N ILE A 68 -5.71 13.30 -12.10
CA ILE A 68 -6.25 13.42 -10.75
C ILE A 68 -5.95 12.13 -10.01
N TRP A 69 -5.58 12.22 -8.74
CA TRP A 69 -5.31 11.07 -7.90
C TRP A 69 -6.29 11.04 -6.75
N ASN A 70 -6.87 9.87 -6.48
CA ASN A 70 -7.67 9.62 -5.30
C ASN A 70 -6.77 9.20 -4.13
N LEU A 71 -7.17 9.62 -2.94
CA LEU A 71 -6.52 9.24 -1.68
C LEU A 71 -7.39 8.16 -1.04
N TYR A 72 -6.75 7.13 -0.52
CA TYR A 72 -7.42 5.96 0.04
C TYR A 72 -6.92 5.67 1.45
N THR A 73 -7.85 5.27 2.31
CA THR A 73 -7.54 4.72 3.64
C THR A 73 -7.94 3.26 3.69
N LEU A 74 -7.14 2.46 4.40
CA LEU A 74 -7.37 1.04 4.60
C LEU A 74 -7.85 0.81 6.03
N ASN A 75 -8.76 -0.16 6.22
CA ASN A 75 -9.26 -0.56 7.54
C ASN A 75 -8.17 -1.11 8.49
N ASN A 76 -7.00 -1.48 7.99
CA ASN A 76 -5.82 -1.84 8.80
C ASN A 76 -4.95 -0.64 9.21
N GLY A 77 -5.41 0.59 8.94
CA GLY A 77 -4.67 1.84 9.19
C GLY A 77 -3.62 2.17 8.13
N GLY A 78 -3.60 1.45 7.01
CA GLY A 78 -2.83 1.82 5.83
C GLY A 78 -3.47 2.99 5.08
N ALA A 79 -2.69 3.62 4.21
CA ALA A 79 -3.14 4.71 3.37
C ALA A 79 -2.29 4.72 2.10
N PHE A 80 -2.88 5.11 0.97
CA PHE A 80 -2.20 5.21 -0.31
C PHE A 80 -2.91 6.20 -1.22
N MET A 81 -2.35 6.41 -2.41
CA MET A 81 -2.98 7.17 -3.48
C MET A 81 -2.87 6.40 -4.79
N ALA A 82 -3.87 6.57 -5.65
CA ALA A 82 -3.85 6.03 -7.00
C ALA A 82 -4.54 7.01 -7.97
N PRO A 83 -4.22 6.97 -9.28
CA PRO A 83 -4.98 7.70 -10.29
C PRO A 83 -6.49 7.48 -10.14
N GLU A 84 -7.27 8.52 -10.40
CA GLU A 84 -8.72 8.40 -10.53
C GLU A 84 -9.05 7.46 -11.70
N PRO A 85 -9.99 6.51 -11.54
CA PRO A 85 -10.44 5.70 -12.66
C PRO A 85 -11.12 6.62 -13.68
N ASP A 86 -10.74 6.47 -14.95
CA ASP A 86 -11.47 7.10 -16.05
C ASP A 86 -12.80 6.34 -16.30
N ASP A 87 -13.70 6.90 -17.11
CA ASP A 87 -14.97 6.25 -17.49
C ASP A 87 -14.77 4.94 -18.28
N ASP A 88 -13.53 4.61 -18.65
CA ASP A 88 -13.13 3.39 -19.36
C ASP A 88 -12.49 2.40 -18.38
N ASP A 89 -13.33 1.52 -17.80
CA ASP A 89 -12.93 0.50 -16.82
C ASP A 89 -11.86 -0.49 -17.34
N ASP A 90 -11.57 -0.49 -18.65
CA ASP A 90 -10.60 -1.39 -19.29
C ASP A 90 -9.22 -0.72 -19.53
N GLU A 91 -8.99 0.50 -19.02
CA GLU A 91 -7.71 1.17 -19.18
C GLU A 91 -6.57 0.35 -18.56
N THR A 92 -5.59 -0.02 -19.40
CA THR A 92 -4.44 -0.84 -19.01
C THR A 92 -3.14 -0.07 -19.22
N TRP A 93 -2.34 0.05 -18.17
CA TRP A 93 -1.03 0.72 -18.20
C TRP A 93 0.10 -0.30 -18.22
N VAL A 94 1.13 -0.01 -19.00
CA VAL A 94 2.34 -0.84 -19.07
C VAL A 94 3.42 -0.24 -18.19
N LEU A 95 3.70 -0.90 -17.06
CA LEU A 95 4.78 -0.51 -16.16
C LEU A 95 6.06 -1.29 -16.46
N PHE A 96 7.19 -0.61 -16.38
CA PHE A 96 8.52 -1.18 -16.49
C PHE A 96 9.42 -0.64 -15.38
N ASN A 97 9.94 -1.54 -14.55
CA ASN A 97 10.91 -1.18 -13.53
C ASN A 97 12.34 -1.49 -14.03
N ALA A 98 13.09 -0.45 -14.37
CA ALA A 98 14.47 -0.58 -14.84
C ALA A 98 15.43 -1.15 -13.77
N MET A 99 15.07 -1.14 -12.48
CA MET A 99 15.92 -1.63 -11.40
C MET A 99 15.96 -3.17 -11.34
N ASN A 100 14.85 -3.83 -11.64
CA ASN A 100 14.74 -5.30 -11.65
C ASN A 100 14.56 -5.86 -13.07
N GLY A 101 14.31 -5.01 -14.08
CA GLY A 101 14.08 -5.40 -15.46
C GLY A 101 12.69 -5.98 -15.74
N ASN A 102 11.76 -5.89 -14.77
CA ASN A 102 10.43 -6.45 -14.89
C ASN A 102 9.47 -5.49 -15.59
N ARG A 103 8.56 -6.08 -16.38
CA ARG A 103 7.43 -5.43 -17.02
C ARG A 103 6.13 -6.11 -16.58
N ALA A 104 5.09 -5.32 -16.37
CA ALA A 104 3.73 -5.80 -16.12
C ALA A 104 2.70 -4.83 -16.69
N GLU A 105 1.57 -5.38 -17.11
CA GLU A 105 0.38 -4.62 -17.49
C GLU A 105 -0.59 -4.65 -16.31
N MET A 106 -1.16 -3.49 -15.96
CA MET A 106 -2.10 -3.39 -14.84
C MET A 106 -2.98 -2.13 -14.94
N SER A 107 -4.06 -2.11 -14.17
CA SER A 107 -4.93 -0.93 -14.04
C SER A 107 -4.21 0.29 -13.44
N PRO A 108 -4.76 1.51 -13.61
CA PRO A 108 -4.27 2.70 -12.94
C PRO A 108 -4.24 2.54 -11.41
N GLU A 109 -5.24 1.88 -10.80
CA GLU A 109 -5.27 1.61 -9.36
C GLU A 109 -4.05 0.78 -8.93
N ALA A 110 -3.83 -0.36 -9.61
CA ALA A 110 -2.70 -1.24 -9.33
C ALA A 110 -1.35 -0.53 -9.53
N ALA A 111 -1.23 0.30 -10.56
CA ALA A 111 -0.05 1.11 -10.81
C ALA A 111 0.21 2.12 -9.68
N GLY A 112 -0.85 2.77 -9.16
CA GLY A 112 -0.78 3.65 -7.99
C GLY A 112 -0.31 2.93 -6.72
N ILE A 113 -0.83 1.71 -6.47
CA ILE A 113 -0.39 0.86 -5.36
C ILE A 113 1.10 0.52 -5.50
N ALA A 114 1.55 0.11 -6.69
CA ALA A 114 2.95 -0.22 -6.96
C ALA A 114 3.87 1.00 -6.72
N ALA A 115 3.50 2.18 -7.24
CA ALA A 115 4.26 3.42 -7.04
C ALA A 115 4.33 3.85 -5.55
N CYS A 116 3.23 3.68 -4.81
CA CYS A 116 3.21 3.90 -3.36
C CYS A 116 4.14 2.94 -2.62
N LEU A 117 4.12 1.64 -2.95
CA LEU A 117 4.99 0.63 -2.34
C LEU A 117 6.47 0.92 -2.60
N MET A 118 6.84 1.30 -3.83
CA MET A 118 8.21 1.74 -4.16
C MET A 118 8.61 2.98 -3.36
N THR A 119 7.70 3.94 -3.22
CA THR A 119 7.92 5.15 -2.42
C THR A 119 8.17 4.82 -0.96
N TYR A 120 7.30 4.01 -0.35
CA TYR A 120 7.38 3.69 1.09
C TYR A 120 8.61 2.84 1.41
N SER A 121 8.94 1.86 0.57
CA SER A 121 10.17 1.06 0.70
C SER A 121 11.41 1.95 0.63
N HIS A 122 11.54 2.75 -0.43
CA HIS A 122 12.69 3.64 -0.59
C HIS A 122 12.78 4.67 0.55
N HIS A 123 11.65 5.21 1.01
CA HIS A 123 11.63 6.18 2.10
C HIS A 123 11.99 5.55 3.45
N ALA A 124 11.50 4.35 3.75
CA ALA A 124 11.87 3.58 4.94
C ALA A 124 13.38 3.33 4.97
N CYS A 125 13.96 2.86 3.87
CA CYS A 125 15.41 2.64 3.76
C CYS A 125 16.21 3.93 3.91
N ARG A 126 15.79 5.02 3.26
CA ARG A 126 16.51 6.31 3.28
C ARG A 126 16.48 7.00 4.64
N THR A 127 15.41 6.82 5.40
CA THR A 127 15.19 7.51 6.69
C THR A 127 15.37 6.61 7.90
N GLU A 128 15.58 5.31 7.68
CA GLU A 128 15.61 4.26 8.71
C GLU A 128 14.37 4.30 9.62
N CYS A 129 13.24 4.74 9.06
CA CYS A 129 12.01 5.00 9.82
C CYS A 129 11.13 3.74 9.91
N TYR A 130 11.12 3.10 11.08
CA TYR A 130 10.28 1.92 11.33
C TYR A 130 8.79 2.18 11.08
N ALA A 131 8.28 3.37 11.42
CA ALA A 131 6.88 3.70 11.18
C ALA A 131 6.55 3.70 9.67
N MET A 132 7.48 4.09 8.80
CA MET A 132 7.28 3.98 7.35
C MET A 132 7.27 2.51 6.89
N THR A 133 8.12 1.67 7.47
CA THR A 133 8.09 0.21 7.24
C THR A 133 6.71 -0.38 7.58
N VAL A 134 6.07 0.08 8.65
CA VAL A 134 4.70 -0.34 8.99
C VAL A 134 3.69 0.08 7.92
N HIS A 135 3.78 1.30 7.38
CA HIS A 135 2.91 1.73 6.27
C HIS A 135 3.14 0.90 5.00
N TYR A 136 4.39 0.57 4.68
CA TYR A 136 4.71 -0.33 3.58
C TYR A 136 4.01 -1.68 3.73
N TYR A 137 4.12 -2.33 4.90
CA TYR A 137 3.49 -3.64 5.11
C TYR A 137 1.96 -3.58 5.11
N ARG A 138 1.35 -2.53 5.69
CA ARG A 138 -0.11 -2.33 5.64
C ARG A 138 -0.64 -2.23 4.21
N LEU A 139 0.07 -1.52 3.33
CA LEU A 139 -0.29 -1.43 1.92
C LEU A 139 0.02 -2.73 1.18
N ARG A 140 1.13 -3.40 1.51
CA ARG A 140 1.50 -4.69 0.89
C ARG A 140 0.46 -5.77 1.18
N ASP A 141 -0.07 -5.81 2.40
CA ASP A 141 -1.13 -6.75 2.77
C ASP A 141 -2.39 -6.52 1.92
N TYR A 142 -2.75 -5.26 1.63
CA TYR A 142 -3.85 -4.94 0.70
C TYR A 142 -3.51 -5.36 -0.73
N ALA A 143 -2.31 -5.04 -1.20
CA ALA A 143 -1.85 -5.42 -2.53
C ALA A 143 -1.85 -6.95 -2.76
N LEU A 144 -1.59 -7.75 -1.73
CA LEU A 144 -1.66 -9.22 -1.78
C LEU A 144 -3.10 -9.75 -1.93
N GLN A 145 -4.12 -8.97 -1.54
CA GLN A 145 -5.54 -9.29 -1.72
C GLN A 145 -6.14 -8.70 -3.01
N HIS A 146 -5.39 -7.84 -3.72
CA HIS A 146 -5.84 -7.20 -4.95
C HIS A 146 -5.94 -8.21 -6.12
N PRO A 147 -6.93 -8.13 -7.02
CA PRO A 147 -7.03 -9.02 -8.18
C PRO A 147 -5.76 -9.05 -9.05
N GLU A 148 -5.06 -7.93 -9.14
CA GLU A 148 -3.82 -7.76 -9.92
C GLU A 148 -2.54 -7.93 -9.08
N CYS A 149 -2.61 -8.62 -7.92
CA CYS A 149 -1.47 -8.76 -7.01
C CYS A 149 -0.20 -9.27 -7.69
N SER A 150 -0.32 -10.18 -8.65
CA SER A 150 0.83 -10.73 -9.38
C SER A 150 1.56 -9.68 -10.20
N ALA A 151 0.83 -8.75 -10.81
CA ALA A 151 1.40 -7.65 -11.60
C ALA A 151 2.07 -6.62 -10.69
N ILE A 152 1.42 -6.27 -9.58
CA ILE A 152 1.97 -5.35 -8.55
C ILE A 152 3.27 -5.92 -7.98
N MET A 153 3.24 -7.17 -7.50
CA MET A 153 4.41 -7.82 -6.87
C MET A 153 5.57 -7.95 -7.85
N ARG A 154 5.29 -8.25 -9.12
CA ARG A 154 6.30 -8.33 -10.18
C ARG A 154 7.04 -7.01 -10.41
N ILE A 155 6.36 -5.88 -10.30
CA ILE A 155 6.99 -4.56 -10.48
C ILE A 155 7.87 -4.18 -9.29
N ILE A 156 7.47 -4.53 -8.07
CA ILE A 156 8.15 -4.09 -6.84
C ILE A 156 9.23 -5.05 -6.31
N ASP A 157 9.37 -6.23 -6.91
CA ASP A 157 10.38 -7.25 -6.56
C ASP A 157 11.83 -6.72 -6.64
#